data_AF-A0A848X9X3-F1
#
_entry.id   AF-A0A848X9X3-F1
#
_cell.length_a   1.000
_cell.length_b   1.000
_cell.length_c   1.000
_cell.angle_alpha   90.00
_cell.angle_beta   90.00
_cell.angle_gamma   90.00
#
_symmetry.space_group_name_H-M   'P 1'
#
loop_
_entity.id
_entity.type
_entity.pdbx_description
1 polymer ?
#
loop_
_entity_poly.entity_id
_entity_poly.type
_entity_poly.pdbx_seq_one_letter_code
_entity_poly.pdbx_strand_id
1 'polypeptide(L)'
;MRVGGEDGFVLAFVVFMLFAISVAGITGYLVVSSEFELSKYSSQGAEALAVSRAGLERFVAEHIGTVPDTTVFALGNGVATVTTRRLFAQDSLTDVYYVRSDGAVDDIFTPGSPARRAVGGYAVHHRRPLAHHATVLIAADNIDVDNGGEVHGWDYNSASDCPGGNADDITGAIARVSVSEGSSNDIEGSPESEIWSGGWTEMTDSVGLRWDVLSDPDFPVDHVNSLPDFGAIPPDSFPVIRYTGWVYANFTGRGVLIVDGVFDPSPSFSWDGIVLAEDVDDIIQGYIDGILVAGFEGPNMYSTVDFRTDVNYHSCEVYGANESLSYLELLPNTVFEVN
;
A
#
# COMPACT_ATOMS: atom_id res chain seq x y z
N MET A 1 87.24 27.88 44.03
CA MET A 1 85.93 27.23 44.11
C MET A 1 85.03 27.84 43.06
N ARG A 2 84.80 27.16 41.94
CA ARG A 2 83.84 27.59 40.91
C ARG A 2 82.46 27.10 41.33
N VAL A 3 81.60 28.03 41.70
CA VAL A 3 80.15 27.84 41.78
C VAL A 3 79.66 27.76 40.34
N GLY A 4 79.10 26.63 39.93
CA GLY A 4 78.66 26.42 38.53
C GLY A 4 77.90 25.11 38.32
N GLY A 5 77.19 24.63 39.35
CA GLY A 5 76.45 23.37 39.31
C GLY A 5 74.92 23.49 39.40
N GLU A 6 74.38 24.65 39.77
CA GLU A 6 72.95 24.79 40.09
C GLU A 6 72.11 25.31 38.91
N ASP A 7 72.69 26.13 38.01
CA ASP A 7 71.95 26.68 36.86
C ASP A 7 71.59 25.63 35.79
N GLY A 8 72.38 24.55 35.68
CA GLY A 8 72.12 23.48 34.70
C GLY A 8 70.93 22.58 35.06
N PHE A 9 70.63 22.43 36.36
CA PHE A 9 69.53 21.60 36.84
C PHE A 9 68.16 22.28 36.64
N VAL A 10 68.08 23.58 36.91
CA VAL A 10 66.84 24.36 36.74
C VAL A 10 66.44 24.42 35.26
N LEU A 11 67.40 24.64 34.35
CA LEU A 11 67.12 24.65 32.92
C LEU A 11 66.65 23.28 32.42
N ALA A 12 67.31 22.20 32.84
CA ALA A 12 66.91 20.84 32.47
C ALA A 12 65.50 20.51 33.00
N PHE A 13 65.17 20.93 34.22
CA PHE A 13 63.85 20.73 34.81
C PHE A 13 62.75 21.49 34.04
N VAL A 14 62.98 22.77 33.69
CA VAL A 14 62.00 23.56 32.92
C VAL A 14 61.78 22.98 31.52
N VAL A 15 62.85 22.56 30.84
CA VAL A 15 62.74 21.91 29.52
C VAL A 15 61.97 20.59 29.62
N PHE A 16 62.23 19.79 30.65
CA PHE A 16 61.49 18.55 30.88
C PHE A 16 60.02 18.80 31.19
N MET A 17 59.71 19.83 31.98
CA MET A 17 58.33 20.20 32.31
C MET A 17 57.59 20.73 31.08
N LEU A 18 58.22 21.58 30.27
CA LEU A 18 57.66 22.05 28.99
C LEU A 18 57.43 20.90 28.01
N PHE A 19 58.37 19.95 27.94
CA PHE A 19 58.20 18.74 27.13
C PHE A 19 57.03 17.89 27.64
N ALA A 20 56.94 17.64 28.94
CA ALA A 20 55.84 16.88 29.54
C ALA A 20 54.47 17.53 29.32
N ILE A 21 54.38 18.87 29.47
CA ILE A 21 53.16 19.63 29.20
C ILE A 21 52.80 19.57 27.70
N SER A 22 53.80 19.69 26.82
CA SER A 22 53.58 19.62 25.36
C SER A 22 53.10 18.24 24.93
N VAL A 23 53.73 17.17 25.45
CA VAL A 23 53.32 15.78 25.17
C VAL A 23 51.91 15.52 25.71
N ALA A 24 51.63 15.91 26.96
CA ALA A 24 50.30 15.76 27.55
C ALA A 24 49.21 16.56 26.81
N GLY A 25 49.54 17.76 26.32
CA GLY A 25 48.64 18.55 25.49
C GLY A 25 48.34 17.90 24.14
N ILE A 26 49.37 17.35 23.48
CA ILE A 26 49.21 16.64 22.20
C ILE A 26 48.38 15.37 22.38
N THR A 27 48.67 14.53 23.37
CA THR A 27 47.88 13.31 23.63
C THR A 27 46.46 13.63 24.06
N GLY A 28 46.25 14.64 24.91
CA GLY A 28 44.91 15.08 25.30
C GLY A 28 44.08 15.55 24.10
N TYR A 29 44.68 16.35 23.21
CA TYR A 29 44.03 16.78 21.97
C TYR A 29 43.68 15.60 21.05
N LEU A 30 44.61 14.65 20.86
CA LEU A 30 44.37 13.48 20.00
C LEU A 30 43.23 12.60 20.52
N VAL A 31 43.16 12.37 21.84
CA VAL A 31 42.08 11.58 22.45
C VAL A 31 40.74 12.28 22.24
N VAL A 32 40.63 13.56 22.61
CA VAL A 32 39.37 14.32 22.46
C VAL A 32 38.94 14.42 21.00
N SER A 33 39.90 14.66 20.08
CA SER A 33 39.60 14.69 18.64
C SER A 33 39.11 13.34 18.14
N SER A 34 39.70 12.22 18.60
CA SER A 34 39.26 10.88 18.20
C SER A 34 37.88 10.52 18.75
N GLU A 35 37.58 10.88 20.01
CA GLU A 35 36.27 10.67 20.62
C GLU A 35 35.19 11.53 19.96
N PHE A 36 35.53 12.77 19.61
CA PHE A 36 34.63 13.66 18.89
C PHE A 36 34.28 13.12 17.50
N GLU A 37 35.27 12.69 16.73
CA GLU A 37 35.03 12.08 15.41
C GLU A 37 34.23 10.78 15.52
N LEU A 38 34.55 9.89 16.48
CA LEU A 38 33.79 8.66 16.72
C LEU A 38 32.35 8.94 17.13
N SER A 39 32.12 9.91 18.02
CA SER A 39 30.78 10.32 18.44
C SER A 39 29.98 10.91 17.28
N LYS A 40 30.64 11.70 16.41
CA LYS A 40 30.03 12.31 15.24
C LYS A 40 29.59 11.25 14.22
N TYR A 41 30.50 10.34 13.84
CA TYR A 41 30.19 9.23 12.93
C TYR A 41 29.13 8.28 13.51
N SER A 42 29.10 8.11 14.84
CA SER A 42 28.05 7.32 15.50
C SER A 42 26.68 7.98 15.41
N SER A 43 26.58 9.30 15.62
CA SER A 43 25.31 10.03 15.54
C SER A 43 24.76 10.06 14.12
N GLN A 44 25.61 10.42 13.14
CA GLN A 44 25.21 10.50 11.73
C GLN A 44 24.92 9.11 11.15
N GLY A 45 25.67 8.10 11.57
CA GLY A 45 25.38 6.71 11.24
C GLY A 45 24.03 6.26 11.78
N ALA A 46 23.68 6.64 13.02
CA ALA A 46 22.36 6.33 13.59
C ALA A 46 21.23 7.06 12.86
N GLU A 47 21.45 8.32 12.46
CA GLU A 47 20.47 9.11 11.70
C GLU A 47 20.26 8.54 10.29
N ALA A 48 21.33 8.21 9.57
CA ALA A 48 21.24 7.54 8.27
C ALA A 48 20.56 6.16 8.37
N LEU A 49 20.76 5.43 9.47
CA LEU A 49 20.05 4.18 9.74
C LEU A 49 18.55 4.40 10.01
N ALA A 50 18.19 5.48 10.71
CA ALA A 50 16.79 5.84 10.93
C ALA A 50 16.11 6.21 9.61
N VAL A 51 16.78 7.01 8.76
CA VAL A 51 16.31 7.36 7.41
C VAL A 51 16.14 6.12 6.54
N SER A 52 17.08 5.17 6.59
CA SER A 52 16.99 3.95 5.80
C SER A 52 15.82 3.07 6.26
N ARG A 53 15.61 2.90 7.57
CA ARG A 53 14.45 2.16 8.12
C ARG A 53 13.13 2.82 7.76
N ALA A 54 13.02 4.13 7.98
CA ALA A 54 11.83 4.89 7.63
C ALA A 54 11.52 4.80 6.13
N GLY A 55 12.54 4.83 5.26
CA GLY A 55 12.36 4.61 3.83
C GLY A 55 11.85 3.22 3.47
N LEU A 56 12.36 2.17 4.14
CA LEU A 56 11.89 0.80 3.92
C LEU A 56 10.43 0.63 4.37
N GLU A 57 10.11 1.08 5.58
CA GLU A 57 8.75 0.99 6.15
C GLU A 57 7.75 1.79 5.33
N ARG A 58 8.11 3.03 4.97
CA ARG A 58 7.29 3.89 4.11
C ARG A 58 7.04 3.27 2.75
N PHE A 59 8.07 2.72 2.11
CA PHE A 59 7.93 2.08 0.80
C PHE A 59 6.96 0.90 0.87
N VAL A 60 7.07 0.03 1.87
CA VAL A 60 6.17 -1.12 2.00
C VAL A 60 4.74 -0.67 2.34
N ALA A 61 4.57 0.38 3.15
CA ALA A 61 3.27 0.87 3.59
C ALA A 61 2.50 1.64 2.50
N GLU A 62 3.20 2.47 1.72
CA GLU A 62 2.59 3.37 0.72
C GLU A 62 2.55 2.76 -0.69
N HIS A 63 3.29 1.68 -0.97
CA HIS A 63 3.38 1.14 -2.33
C HIS A 63 2.16 0.31 -2.70
N ILE A 64 1.51 0.71 -3.80
CA ILE A 64 0.40 0.01 -4.43
C ILE A 64 0.72 -0.21 -5.91
N GLY A 65 0.23 -1.31 -6.47
CA GLY A 65 0.36 -1.61 -7.88
C GLY A 65 1.72 -2.22 -8.19
N THR A 66 2.18 -2.03 -9.43
CA THR A 66 3.44 -2.61 -9.91
C THR A 66 4.64 -2.13 -9.09
N VAL A 67 5.38 -3.07 -8.52
CA VAL A 67 6.54 -2.78 -7.67
C VAL A 67 7.68 -2.16 -8.49
N PRO A 68 8.07 -0.90 -8.24
CA PRO A 68 9.13 -0.26 -9.00
C PRO A 68 10.51 -0.80 -8.58
N ASP A 69 11.44 -0.84 -9.53
CA ASP A 69 12.82 -1.24 -9.27
C ASP A 69 13.53 -0.27 -8.31
N THR A 70 13.18 1.02 -8.35
CA THR A 70 13.79 2.06 -7.51
C THR A 70 12.82 3.20 -7.21
N THR A 71 12.75 3.62 -5.95
CA THR A 71 11.99 4.79 -5.47
C THR A 71 12.86 5.62 -4.53
N VAL A 72 12.68 6.94 -4.54
CA VAL A 72 13.45 7.87 -3.69
C VAL A 72 12.50 8.69 -2.83
N PHE A 73 12.75 8.70 -1.52
CA PHE A 73 12.00 9.49 -0.54
C PHE A 73 12.91 10.53 0.10
N ALA A 74 12.44 11.77 0.17
CA ALA A 74 13.02 12.79 1.05
C ALA A 74 12.41 12.62 2.45
N LEU A 75 13.26 12.41 3.46
CA LEU A 75 12.85 12.15 4.85
C LEU A 75 13.61 13.11 5.78
N GLY A 76 12.98 14.24 6.11
CA GLY A 76 13.61 15.29 6.90
C GLY A 76 14.81 15.91 6.18
N ASN A 77 16.00 15.80 6.78
CA ASN A 77 17.29 16.22 6.22
C ASN A 77 18.03 15.10 5.45
N GLY A 78 17.43 13.91 5.34
CA GLY A 78 18.00 12.77 4.64
C GLY A 78 17.21 12.37 3.41
N VAL A 79 17.80 11.46 2.64
CA VAL A 79 17.20 10.82 1.47
C VAL A 79 17.30 9.32 1.63
N ALA A 80 16.19 8.61 1.45
CA ALA A 80 16.16 7.15 1.36
C ALA A 80 15.97 6.74 -0.11
N THR A 81 16.88 5.94 -0.64
CA THR A 81 16.73 5.29 -1.94
C THR A 81 16.38 3.83 -1.72
N VAL A 82 15.15 3.47 -2.07
CA VAL A 82 14.66 2.10 -1.97
C VAL A 82 14.81 1.41 -3.31
N THR A 83 15.38 0.21 -3.31
CA THR A 83 15.54 -0.64 -4.47
C THR A 83 14.87 -1.98 -4.21
N THR A 84 14.22 -2.54 -5.22
CA THR A 84 13.55 -3.83 -5.11
C THR A 84 14.16 -4.82 -6.07
N ARG A 85 14.10 -6.09 -5.69
CA ARG A 85 14.52 -7.19 -6.56
C ARG A 85 13.63 -8.39 -6.31
N ARG A 86 12.90 -8.83 -7.33
CA ARG A 86 12.17 -10.10 -7.27
C ARG A 86 13.16 -11.26 -7.12
N LEU A 87 12.93 -12.11 -6.13
CA LEU A 87 13.73 -13.30 -5.86
C LEU A 87 13.15 -14.52 -6.59
N PHE A 88 11.85 -14.77 -6.38
CA PHE A 88 11.11 -15.86 -7.01
C PHE A 88 9.61 -15.59 -6.95
N ALA A 89 8.84 -16.30 -7.78
CA ALA A 89 7.38 -16.37 -7.70
C ALA A 89 7.00 -17.53 -6.76
N GLN A 90 6.25 -17.25 -5.71
CA GLN A 90 5.76 -18.26 -4.77
C GLN A 90 4.61 -19.06 -5.39
N ASP A 91 3.70 -18.35 -6.05
CA ASP A 91 2.58 -18.89 -6.82
C ASP A 91 2.24 -17.93 -7.99
N SER A 92 1.06 -18.07 -8.60
CA SER A 92 0.64 -17.22 -9.73
C SER A 92 0.31 -15.78 -9.35
N LEU A 93 0.02 -15.51 -8.06
CA LEU A 93 -0.46 -14.22 -7.55
C LEU A 93 0.48 -13.61 -6.51
N THR A 94 1.51 -14.34 -6.08
CA THR A 94 2.38 -13.96 -4.98
C THR A 94 3.84 -14.04 -5.41
N ASP A 95 4.54 -12.92 -5.34
CA ASP A 95 5.97 -12.81 -5.64
C ASP A 95 6.75 -12.44 -4.37
N VAL A 96 7.95 -13.01 -4.19
CA VAL A 96 8.83 -12.64 -3.06
C VAL A 96 9.93 -11.71 -3.54
N TYR A 97 10.05 -10.57 -2.87
CA TYR A 97 11.01 -9.51 -3.16
C TYR A 97 12.03 -9.36 -2.04
N TYR A 98 13.25 -9.00 -2.43
CA TYR A 98 14.20 -8.35 -1.54
C TYR A 98 14.08 -6.84 -1.73
N VAL A 99 13.82 -6.13 -0.64
CA VAL A 99 13.69 -4.67 -0.62
C VAL A 99 14.86 -4.11 0.18
N ARG A 100 15.62 -3.21 -0.42
CA ARG A 100 16.78 -2.56 0.20
C ARG A 100 16.57 -1.06 0.21
N SER A 101 16.70 -0.44 1.37
CA SER A 101 16.66 1.00 1.54
C SER A 101 18.04 1.53 1.94
N ASP A 102 18.63 2.38 1.10
CA ASP A 102 19.87 3.09 1.35
C ASP A 102 19.54 4.52 1.84
N GLY A 103 19.74 4.78 3.13
CA GLY A 103 19.57 6.09 3.74
C GLY A 103 20.87 6.90 3.69
N ALA A 104 20.76 8.15 3.26
CA ALA A 104 21.85 9.11 3.21
C ALA A 104 21.46 10.40 3.93
N VAL A 105 22.34 10.90 4.81
CA VAL A 105 22.16 12.19 5.50
C VAL A 105 23.36 13.08 5.22
N ASP A 106 23.09 14.30 4.77
CA ASP A 106 24.13 15.27 4.49
C ASP A 106 24.80 15.74 5.79
N ASP A 107 26.13 15.73 5.80
CA ASP A 107 26.92 16.27 6.91
C ASP A 107 27.19 17.76 6.68
N ILE A 108 26.65 18.61 7.56
CA ILE A 108 26.90 20.06 7.58
C ILE A 108 28.39 20.42 7.73
N PHE A 109 29.17 19.54 8.36
CA PHE A 109 30.60 19.74 8.63
C PHE A 109 31.50 19.10 7.56
N THR A 110 30.99 18.15 6.77
CA THR A 110 31.70 17.59 5.59
C THR A 110 30.80 17.53 4.36
N PRO A 111 30.47 18.69 3.77
CA PRO A 111 29.64 18.73 2.56
C PRO A 111 30.25 17.88 1.45
N GLY A 112 29.44 16.99 0.85
CA GLY A 112 29.87 16.08 -0.22
C GLY A 112 30.28 14.67 0.24
N SER A 113 30.30 14.39 1.54
CA SER A 113 30.49 13.03 2.07
C SER A 113 29.34 12.66 3.03
N PRO A 114 28.14 12.34 2.50
CA PRO A 114 26.99 12.00 3.33
C PRO A 114 27.24 10.70 4.09
N ALA A 115 26.77 10.64 5.34
CA ALA A 115 26.72 9.40 6.08
C ALA A 115 25.67 8.48 5.44
N ARG A 116 26.04 7.21 5.20
CA ARG A 116 25.18 6.24 4.51
C ARG A 116 25.03 4.99 5.35
N ARG A 117 23.79 4.49 5.42
CA ARG A 117 23.44 3.19 5.99
C ARG A 117 22.40 2.53 5.12
N ALA A 118 22.41 1.20 5.10
CA ALA A 118 21.47 0.43 4.33
C ALA A 118 20.75 -0.57 5.23
N VAL A 119 19.45 -0.75 4.99
CA VAL A 119 18.68 -1.85 5.57
C VAL A 119 18.06 -2.66 4.44
N GLY A 120 17.94 -3.95 4.67
CA GLY A 120 17.32 -4.91 3.77
C GLY A 120 16.20 -5.64 4.48
N GLY A 121 15.20 -6.05 3.73
CA GLY A 121 14.11 -6.90 4.19
C GLY A 121 13.59 -7.77 3.06
N TYR A 122 12.89 -8.84 3.42
CA TYR A 122 12.13 -9.62 2.44
C TYR A 122 10.67 -9.20 2.53
N ALA A 123 10.01 -9.02 1.39
CA ALA A 123 8.61 -8.67 1.33
C ALA A 123 7.88 -9.61 0.36
N VAL A 124 6.62 -9.88 0.66
CA VAL A 124 5.68 -10.59 -0.21
C VAL A 124 4.88 -9.55 -0.96
N HIS A 125 4.85 -9.65 -2.29
CA HIS A 125 3.98 -8.85 -3.15
C HIS A 125 2.72 -9.64 -3.44
N HIS A 126 1.60 -9.14 -2.93
CA HIS A 126 0.28 -9.69 -3.19
C HIS A 126 -0.28 -9.02 -4.44
N ARG A 127 -0.21 -9.71 -5.60
CA ARG A 127 -0.56 -9.11 -6.89
C ARG A 127 -2.05 -8.87 -7.07
N ARG A 128 -2.91 -9.65 -6.43
CA ARG A 128 -4.38 -9.55 -6.56
C ARG A 128 -5.00 -9.84 -5.20
N PRO A 129 -4.95 -8.87 -4.27
CA PRO A 129 -5.29 -9.12 -2.88
C PRO A 129 -6.79 -9.32 -2.63
N LEU A 130 -7.65 -8.81 -3.51
CA LEU A 130 -9.10 -8.99 -3.38
C LEU A 130 -9.49 -10.42 -3.75
N ALA A 131 -10.12 -11.13 -2.82
CA ALA A 131 -10.76 -12.41 -3.10
C ALA A 131 -12.10 -12.22 -3.83
N HIS A 132 -12.31 -12.96 -4.91
CA HIS A 132 -13.53 -12.88 -5.73
C HIS A 132 -14.58 -13.85 -5.20
N HIS A 133 -15.24 -13.52 -4.09
CA HIS A 133 -16.29 -14.39 -3.52
C HIS A 133 -17.61 -14.33 -4.29
N ALA A 134 -17.98 -13.12 -4.74
CA ALA A 134 -19.21 -12.87 -5.46
C ALA A 134 -19.10 -11.64 -6.37
N THR A 135 -20.00 -11.54 -7.35
CA THR A 135 -20.17 -10.35 -8.17
C THR A 135 -20.65 -9.17 -7.34
N VAL A 136 -21.61 -9.44 -6.44
CA VAL A 136 -22.07 -8.49 -5.43
C VAL A 136 -21.89 -9.09 -4.05
N LEU A 137 -21.15 -8.40 -3.18
CA LEU A 137 -20.98 -8.74 -1.78
C LEU A 137 -21.25 -7.51 -0.92
N ILE A 138 -22.39 -7.48 -0.21
CA ILE A 138 -22.77 -6.32 0.61
C ILE A 138 -23.12 -6.79 2.03
N ALA A 139 -22.63 -6.07 3.05
CA ALA A 139 -22.98 -6.32 4.45
C ALA A 139 -24.42 -5.90 4.83
N ALA A 140 -25.37 -5.95 3.88
CA ALA A 140 -26.79 -5.70 4.10
C ALA A 140 -27.49 -6.98 4.57
N ASP A 141 -28.66 -6.85 5.18
CA ASP A 141 -29.44 -8.03 5.57
C ASP A 141 -29.99 -8.72 4.34
N ASN A 142 -30.55 -7.93 3.43
CA ASN A 142 -31.20 -8.43 2.24
C ASN A 142 -30.66 -7.73 1.00
N ILE A 143 -30.41 -8.51 -0.04
CA ILE A 143 -30.27 -8.01 -1.41
C ILE A 143 -31.52 -8.44 -2.17
N ASP A 144 -32.18 -7.50 -2.82
CA ASP A 144 -33.31 -7.77 -3.69
C ASP A 144 -32.96 -7.35 -5.12
N VAL A 145 -32.83 -8.31 -6.03
CA VAL A 145 -32.55 -8.05 -7.44
C VAL A 145 -33.88 -8.12 -8.18
N ASP A 146 -34.44 -6.97 -8.55
CA ASP A 146 -35.77 -6.87 -9.17
C ASP A 146 -35.84 -5.64 -10.10
N ASN A 147 -36.96 -5.48 -10.81
CA ASN A 147 -37.24 -4.35 -11.68
C ASN A 147 -36.27 -4.24 -12.86
N GLY A 148 -35.80 -5.38 -13.35
CA GLY A 148 -34.92 -5.50 -14.51
C GLY A 148 -33.45 -5.20 -14.20
N GLY A 149 -33.03 -5.35 -12.94
CA GLY A 149 -31.62 -5.52 -12.60
C GLY A 149 -31.21 -6.99 -12.70
N GLU A 150 -29.93 -7.21 -12.91
CA GLU A 150 -29.33 -8.51 -13.20
C GLU A 150 -27.98 -8.62 -12.46
N VAL A 151 -27.70 -9.73 -11.77
CA VAL A 151 -26.42 -9.96 -11.06
C VAL A 151 -25.84 -11.29 -11.48
N HIS A 152 -24.76 -11.25 -12.27
CA HIS A 152 -24.20 -12.44 -12.91
C HIS A 152 -22.77 -12.73 -12.41
N GLY A 153 -22.61 -13.90 -11.80
CA GLY A 153 -21.34 -14.50 -11.36
C GLY A 153 -20.58 -15.29 -12.43
N TRP A 154 -21.15 -15.43 -13.62
CA TRP A 154 -20.49 -16.10 -14.74
C TRP A 154 -19.55 -15.15 -15.46
N ASP A 155 -18.37 -15.63 -15.82
CA ASP A 155 -17.46 -14.85 -16.66
C ASP A 155 -17.92 -14.93 -18.12
N TYR A 156 -18.54 -13.86 -18.63
CA TYR A 156 -18.99 -13.78 -20.02
C TYR A 156 -17.84 -13.69 -21.02
N ASN A 157 -16.61 -13.51 -20.54
CA ASN A 157 -15.45 -13.36 -21.39
C ASN A 157 -14.75 -14.66 -21.68
N SER A 158 -14.19 -14.71 -22.89
CA SER A 158 -13.35 -15.80 -23.33
C SER A 158 -11.87 -15.48 -23.13
N ALA A 159 -11.04 -16.52 -23.08
CA ALA A 159 -9.58 -16.36 -23.09
C ALA A 159 -9.04 -15.66 -24.36
N SER A 160 -9.86 -15.44 -25.40
CA SER A 160 -9.49 -14.60 -26.54
C SER A 160 -9.70 -13.11 -26.30
N ASP A 161 -10.55 -12.72 -25.35
CA ASP A 161 -10.85 -11.32 -25.04
C ASP A 161 -9.77 -10.72 -24.14
N CYS A 162 -9.28 -11.48 -23.17
CA CYS A 162 -8.10 -11.12 -22.39
C CYS A 162 -7.38 -12.36 -21.80
N PRO A 163 -6.13 -12.20 -21.30
CA PRO A 163 -5.39 -13.29 -20.65
C PRO A 163 -6.05 -13.90 -19.41
N GLY A 164 -7.05 -13.22 -18.83
CA GLY A 164 -7.80 -13.66 -17.65
C GLY A 164 -9.20 -14.20 -17.92
N GLY A 165 -9.68 -14.17 -19.17
CA GLY A 165 -11.04 -14.61 -19.53
C GLY A 165 -11.23 -16.12 -19.37
N ASN A 166 -12.48 -16.57 -19.30
CA ASN A 166 -12.90 -17.89 -18.84
C ASN A 166 -12.42 -18.19 -17.41
N ALA A 167 -12.52 -17.21 -16.51
CA ALA A 167 -12.35 -17.45 -15.08
C ALA A 167 -13.42 -18.43 -14.58
N ASP A 168 -13.14 -19.08 -13.44
CA ASP A 168 -14.15 -19.89 -12.77
C ASP A 168 -15.33 -19.00 -12.36
N ASP A 169 -16.55 -19.52 -12.50
CA ASP A 169 -17.77 -18.86 -12.06
C ASP A 169 -17.71 -18.58 -10.56
N ILE A 170 -18.11 -17.38 -10.17
CA ILE A 170 -18.22 -16.95 -8.76
C ILE A 170 -19.68 -16.92 -8.32
N THR A 171 -19.91 -16.64 -7.05
CA THR A 171 -21.29 -16.44 -6.55
C THR A 171 -21.90 -15.21 -7.21
N GLY A 172 -23.18 -15.24 -7.57
CA GLY A 172 -23.85 -14.04 -8.09
C GLY A 172 -23.91 -12.95 -7.02
N ALA A 173 -24.71 -13.19 -5.97
CA ALA A 173 -24.89 -12.24 -4.88
C ALA A 173 -24.73 -12.87 -3.50
N ILE A 174 -24.11 -12.13 -2.58
CA ILE A 174 -23.99 -12.49 -1.17
C ILE A 174 -24.50 -11.34 -0.29
N ALA A 175 -25.43 -11.69 0.59
CA ALA A 175 -25.96 -10.83 1.66
C ALA A 175 -25.85 -11.52 3.02
N ARG A 176 -26.16 -10.81 4.11
CA ARG A 176 -26.07 -11.37 5.47
C ARG A 176 -27.20 -12.34 5.81
N VAL A 177 -28.43 -12.05 5.40
CA VAL A 177 -29.63 -12.78 5.84
C VAL A 177 -30.36 -13.43 4.68
N SER A 178 -30.64 -12.70 3.60
CA SER A 178 -31.31 -13.27 2.44
C SER A 178 -30.94 -12.56 1.14
N VAL A 179 -31.07 -13.30 0.04
CA VAL A 179 -30.97 -12.77 -1.32
C VAL A 179 -32.24 -13.19 -2.04
N SER A 180 -32.92 -12.26 -2.69
CA SER A 180 -34.13 -12.51 -3.49
C SER A 180 -33.97 -11.98 -4.91
N GLU A 181 -34.67 -12.64 -5.83
CA GLU A 181 -34.82 -12.25 -7.22
C GLU A 181 -36.31 -12.00 -7.55
N GLY A 182 -36.59 -11.01 -8.37
CA GLY A 182 -37.93 -10.69 -8.85
C GLY A 182 -38.40 -11.61 -9.98
N SER A 183 -37.45 -12.07 -10.79
CA SER A 183 -37.63 -12.90 -11.96
C SER A 183 -36.58 -14.02 -11.97
N SER A 184 -36.89 -15.14 -12.65
CA SER A 184 -35.96 -16.27 -12.72
C SER A 184 -34.75 -15.88 -13.57
N ASN A 185 -33.55 -16.11 -13.04
CA ASN A 185 -32.25 -15.77 -13.65
C ASN A 185 -31.86 -14.29 -13.51
N ASP A 186 -32.52 -13.51 -12.64
CA ASP A 186 -31.99 -12.17 -12.32
C ASP A 186 -30.70 -12.31 -11.50
N ILE A 187 -30.46 -13.48 -10.90
CA ILE A 187 -29.21 -13.81 -10.23
C ILE A 187 -28.64 -15.11 -10.82
N GLU A 188 -27.45 -15.03 -11.40
CA GLU A 188 -26.72 -16.18 -11.93
C GLU A 188 -25.36 -16.30 -11.27
N GLY A 189 -24.81 -17.50 -11.16
CA GLY A 189 -23.52 -17.75 -10.53
C GLY A 189 -23.33 -19.22 -10.16
N SER A 190 -22.22 -19.55 -9.50
CA SER A 190 -21.98 -20.89 -8.94
C SER A 190 -21.52 -20.83 -7.48
N PRO A 191 -22.45 -20.74 -6.51
CA PRO A 191 -23.92 -20.76 -6.67
C PRO A 191 -24.50 -19.40 -7.08
N GLU A 192 -25.80 -19.36 -7.41
CA GLU A 192 -26.49 -18.10 -7.74
C GLU A 192 -26.41 -17.10 -6.57
N SER A 193 -26.73 -17.55 -5.35
CA SER A 193 -26.61 -16.73 -4.15
C SER A 193 -26.13 -17.51 -2.94
N GLU A 194 -25.48 -16.81 -2.01
CA GLU A 194 -25.17 -17.32 -0.67
C GLU A 194 -25.51 -16.30 0.42
N ILE A 195 -25.59 -16.80 1.65
CA ILE A 195 -25.74 -15.96 2.84
C ILE A 195 -24.45 -16.00 3.67
N TRP A 196 -23.97 -14.82 4.08
CA TRP A 196 -22.78 -14.71 4.91
C TRP A 196 -23.13 -14.71 6.39
N SER A 197 -23.18 -15.91 6.99
CA SER A 197 -23.56 -16.09 8.39
C SER A 197 -22.50 -15.66 9.41
N GLY A 198 -21.26 -15.41 8.97
CA GLY A 198 -20.12 -15.02 9.82
C GLY A 198 -20.19 -13.62 10.45
N GLY A 199 -21.18 -12.82 10.04
CA GLY A 199 -21.25 -11.40 10.40
C GLY A 199 -20.31 -10.53 9.56
N TRP A 200 -20.41 -9.21 9.73
CA TRP A 200 -19.73 -8.24 8.87
C TRP A 200 -18.20 -8.32 8.97
N THR A 201 -17.64 -8.50 10.17
CA THR A 201 -16.17 -8.57 10.35
C THR A 201 -15.55 -9.78 9.64
N GLU A 202 -16.21 -10.96 9.70
CA GLU A 202 -15.73 -12.13 8.97
C GLU A 202 -15.85 -11.94 7.45
N MET A 203 -16.87 -11.21 7.00
CA MET A 203 -17.05 -10.86 5.60
C MET A 203 -15.95 -9.92 5.10
N THR A 204 -15.61 -8.88 5.87
CA THR A 204 -14.54 -7.95 5.50
C THR A 204 -13.17 -8.61 5.54
N ASP A 205 -12.93 -9.48 6.52
CA ASP A 205 -11.67 -10.22 6.66
C ASP A 205 -11.49 -11.24 5.52
N SER A 206 -12.57 -11.88 5.05
CA SER A 206 -12.51 -12.90 3.99
C SER A 206 -12.22 -12.32 2.61
N VAL A 207 -12.60 -11.05 2.38
CA VAL A 207 -12.32 -10.30 1.15
C VAL A 207 -10.81 -10.08 0.97
N GLY A 208 -10.03 -10.12 2.06
CA GLY A 208 -8.57 -10.04 2.03
C GLY A 208 -8.01 -8.64 1.75
N LEU A 209 -8.87 -7.62 1.72
CA LEU A 209 -8.48 -6.23 1.53
C LEU A 209 -8.16 -5.56 2.86
N ARG A 210 -7.10 -4.74 2.86
CA ARG A 210 -6.78 -3.84 3.99
C ARG A 210 -7.64 -2.58 3.92
N TRP A 211 -8.94 -2.72 4.18
CA TRP A 211 -9.87 -1.59 4.11
C TRP A 211 -9.45 -0.43 5.01
N ASP A 212 -8.92 -0.73 6.20
CA ASP A 212 -8.37 0.25 7.15
C ASP A 212 -7.31 1.18 6.52
N VAL A 213 -6.58 0.67 5.52
CA VAL A 213 -5.56 1.44 4.80
C VAL A 213 -6.11 2.04 3.51
N LEU A 214 -6.99 1.33 2.81
CA LEU A 214 -7.63 1.85 1.59
C LEU A 214 -8.59 3.03 1.87
N SER A 215 -9.20 3.06 3.05
CA SER A 215 -10.08 4.15 3.53
C SER A 215 -9.29 5.32 4.13
N ASP A 216 -8.04 5.12 4.55
CA ASP A 216 -7.23 6.20 5.10
C ASP A 216 -7.09 7.35 4.09
N PRO A 217 -7.51 8.59 4.43
CA PRO A 217 -7.45 9.72 3.51
C PRO A 217 -6.03 10.08 3.08
N ASP A 218 -5.02 9.76 3.88
CA ASP A 218 -3.60 10.00 3.59
C ASP A 218 -2.99 8.89 2.71
N PHE A 219 -3.69 7.75 2.54
CA PHE A 219 -3.23 6.70 1.65
C PHE A 219 -3.27 7.16 0.18
N PRO A 220 -2.17 7.01 -0.57
CA PRO A 220 -2.06 7.54 -1.93
C PRO A 220 -2.95 6.76 -2.89
N VAL A 221 -3.69 7.48 -3.72
CA VAL A 221 -4.46 6.96 -4.85
C VAL A 221 -4.17 7.81 -6.09
N ASP A 222 -4.51 7.32 -7.29
CA ASP A 222 -4.24 8.06 -8.53
C ASP A 222 -5.09 9.34 -8.61
N HIS A 223 -6.35 9.26 -8.18
CA HIS A 223 -7.29 10.36 -8.23
C HIS A 223 -8.16 10.44 -6.96
N VAL A 224 -8.37 11.66 -6.47
CA VAL A 224 -9.25 11.95 -5.32
C VAL A 224 -10.36 12.89 -5.76
N ASN A 225 -11.61 12.51 -5.50
CA ASN A 225 -12.85 13.23 -5.80
C ASN A 225 -12.93 13.77 -7.24
N SER A 226 -12.32 13.06 -8.18
CA SER A 226 -12.28 13.42 -9.60
C SER A 226 -11.98 12.19 -10.45
N LEU A 227 -12.40 12.22 -11.72
CA LEU A 227 -12.09 11.18 -12.68
C LEU A 227 -10.88 11.59 -13.55
N PRO A 228 -10.03 10.64 -13.97
CA PRO A 228 -9.07 10.88 -15.03
C PRO A 228 -9.76 11.15 -16.36
N ASP A 229 -8.99 11.71 -17.30
CA ASP A 229 -9.37 11.67 -18.71
C ASP A 229 -9.13 10.25 -19.25
N PHE A 230 -10.17 9.41 -19.19
CA PHE A 230 -10.13 8.02 -19.67
C PHE A 230 -9.79 7.89 -21.16
N GLY A 231 -9.93 8.95 -21.95
CA GLY A 231 -9.52 8.99 -23.36
C GLY A 231 -8.02 9.28 -23.55
N ALA A 232 -7.35 9.80 -22.53
CA ALA A 232 -5.92 10.10 -22.53
C ALA A 232 -5.06 8.97 -21.94
N ILE A 233 -5.67 8.03 -21.20
CA ILE A 233 -4.98 6.87 -20.64
C ILE A 233 -5.25 5.59 -21.45
N PRO A 234 -4.31 4.62 -21.48
CA PRO A 234 -4.48 3.36 -22.20
C PRO A 234 -5.76 2.61 -21.78
N PRO A 235 -6.49 1.95 -22.70
CA PRO A 235 -7.72 1.22 -22.38
C PRO A 235 -7.54 0.13 -21.31
N ASP A 236 -6.36 -0.46 -21.22
CA ASP A 236 -5.95 -1.49 -20.26
C ASP A 236 -5.40 -0.90 -18.94
N SER A 237 -5.55 0.41 -18.72
CA SER A 237 -5.16 1.08 -17.48
C SER A 237 -6.34 1.17 -16.51
N PHE A 238 -6.13 0.68 -15.30
CA PHE A 238 -7.10 0.61 -14.21
C PHE A 238 -6.68 1.51 -13.05
N PRO A 239 -6.97 2.82 -13.09
CA PRO A 239 -6.58 3.73 -12.01
C PRO A 239 -7.33 3.44 -10.71
N VAL A 240 -6.72 3.77 -9.57
CA VAL A 240 -7.37 3.78 -8.26
C VAL A 240 -7.93 5.17 -7.97
N ILE A 241 -9.25 5.26 -7.85
CA ILE A 241 -9.99 6.51 -7.67
C ILE A 241 -10.71 6.47 -6.33
N ARG A 242 -10.48 7.49 -5.49
CA ARG A 242 -11.21 7.66 -4.22
C ARG A 242 -12.22 8.78 -4.31
N TYR A 243 -13.43 8.54 -3.84
CA TYR A 243 -14.39 9.57 -3.45
C TYR A 243 -14.71 9.47 -1.96
N THR A 244 -15.01 10.59 -1.32
CA THR A 244 -15.32 10.66 0.11
C THR A 244 -16.71 11.25 0.35
N GLY A 245 -17.44 10.68 1.31
CA GLY A 245 -18.79 11.09 1.70
C GLY A 245 -19.89 10.44 0.86
N TRP A 246 -21.02 11.13 0.72
CA TRP A 246 -22.13 10.66 -0.12
C TRP A 246 -21.87 10.99 -1.59
N VAL A 247 -21.76 9.97 -2.42
CA VAL A 247 -21.40 10.09 -3.84
C VAL A 247 -22.58 9.71 -4.71
N TYR A 248 -23.26 10.72 -5.25
CA TYR A 248 -24.21 10.52 -6.33
C TYR A 248 -23.46 10.26 -7.64
N ALA A 249 -23.23 8.99 -7.97
CA ALA A 249 -22.40 8.60 -9.10
C ALA A 249 -23.21 8.63 -10.40
N ASN A 250 -22.88 9.58 -11.28
CA ASN A 250 -23.54 9.79 -12.57
C ASN A 250 -22.54 9.90 -13.72
N PHE A 251 -21.54 9.03 -13.68
CA PHE A 251 -20.40 9.04 -14.59
C PHE A 251 -20.04 7.63 -15.05
N THR A 252 -19.24 7.59 -16.11
CA THR A 252 -18.67 6.36 -16.66
C THR A 252 -17.17 6.33 -16.39
N GLY A 253 -16.62 5.16 -16.06
CA GLY A 253 -15.19 4.99 -15.88
C GLY A 253 -14.76 3.54 -15.76
N ARG A 254 -13.49 3.34 -15.45
CA ARG A 254 -12.88 2.04 -15.22
C ARG A 254 -11.82 2.09 -14.13
N GLY A 255 -11.50 0.94 -13.54
CA GLY A 255 -10.47 0.83 -12.52
C GLY A 255 -11.00 0.34 -11.17
N VAL A 256 -10.40 0.85 -10.10
CA VAL A 256 -10.88 0.66 -8.73
C VAL A 256 -11.55 1.95 -8.30
N LEU A 257 -12.84 1.91 -8.02
CA LEU A 257 -13.58 2.99 -7.38
C LEU A 257 -13.69 2.70 -5.88
N ILE A 258 -13.06 3.53 -5.06
CA ILE A 258 -13.17 3.50 -3.59
C ILE A 258 -14.11 4.62 -3.17
N VAL A 259 -15.21 4.29 -2.52
CA VAL A 259 -16.14 5.24 -1.91
C VAL A 259 -16.02 5.13 -0.39
N ASP A 260 -15.27 6.07 0.18
CA ASP A 260 -15.14 6.28 1.62
C ASP A 260 -16.39 7.04 2.12
N GLY A 261 -17.49 6.32 2.22
CA GLY A 261 -18.83 6.82 2.53
C GLY A 261 -19.93 6.04 1.79
N VAL A 262 -20.97 6.76 1.36
CA VAL A 262 -22.17 6.15 0.73
C VAL A 262 -22.06 6.24 -0.79
N PHE A 263 -22.10 5.08 -1.44
CA PHE A 263 -22.19 4.96 -2.89
C PHE A 263 -23.66 4.92 -3.36
N ASP A 264 -24.06 5.95 -4.09
CA ASP A 264 -25.42 6.15 -4.62
C ASP A 264 -25.35 6.29 -6.16
N PRO A 265 -25.30 5.17 -6.90
CA PRO A 265 -25.18 5.21 -8.34
C PRO A 265 -26.52 5.45 -9.02
N SER A 266 -26.51 6.39 -9.96
CA SER A 266 -27.65 6.73 -10.81
C SER A 266 -27.78 5.79 -12.02
N PRO A 267 -28.88 5.81 -12.78
CA PRO A 267 -29.03 5.00 -14.01
C PRO A 267 -27.99 5.29 -15.10
N SER A 268 -27.31 6.43 -15.01
CA SER A 268 -26.25 6.82 -15.95
C SER A 268 -24.85 6.37 -15.51
N PHE A 269 -24.74 5.77 -14.33
CA PHE A 269 -23.48 5.21 -13.86
C PHE A 269 -23.10 3.98 -14.69
N SER A 270 -21.82 3.89 -15.06
CA SER A 270 -21.26 2.71 -15.72
C SER A 270 -19.81 2.53 -15.27
N TRP A 271 -19.44 1.32 -14.87
CA TRP A 271 -18.10 1.07 -14.35
C TRP A 271 -17.52 -0.26 -14.81
N ASP A 272 -16.30 -0.21 -15.33
CA ASP A 272 -15.54 -1.39 -15.73
C ASP A 272 -14.45 -1.66 -14.67
N GLY A 273 -14.65 -2.66 -13.80
CA GLY A 273 -13.70 -3.05 -12.76
C GLY A 273 -14.30 -3.24 -11.37
N ILE A 274 -13.62 -2.74 -10.34
CA ILE A 274 -14.01 -2.98 -8.93
C ILE A 274 -14.59 -1.72 -8.33
N VAL A 275 -15.73 -1.85 -7.66
CA VAL A 275 -16.28 -0.82 -6.76
C VAL A 275 -16.19 -1.33 -5.32
N LEU A 276 -15.53 -0.54 -4.47
CA LEU A 276 -15.41 -0.76 -3.03
C LEU A 276 -16.09 0.41 -2.32
N ALA A 277 -17.04 0.16 -1.44
CA ALA A 277 -17.75 1.21 -0.72
C ALA A 277 -17.88 0.91 0.77
N GLU A 278 -17.79 1.93 1.63
CA GLU A 278 -18.14 1.79 3.04
C GLU A 278 -19.60 1.33 3.17
N ASP A 279 -20.50 2.09 2.54
CA ASP A 279 -21.94 1.84 2.46
C ASP A 279 -22.45 2.01 1.03
N VAL A 280 -23.61 1.42 0.74
CA VAL A 280 -24.36 1.68 -0.49
C VAL A 280 -25.78 2.16 -0.17
N ASP A 281 -26.36 2.95 -1.08
CA ASP A 281 -27.74 3.42 -0.92
C ASP A 281 -28.76 2.28 -0.98
N ASP A 282 -30.02 2.57 -0.63
CA ASP A 282 -31.09 1.56 -0.63
C ASP A 282 -31.46 1.07 -2.03
N ILE A 283 -31.11 1.82 -3.08
CA ILE A 283 -31.34 1.46 -4.47
C ILE A 283 -30.06 1.67 -5.29
N ILE A 284 -29.60 0.60 -5.95
CA ILE A 284 -28.44 0.63 -6.85
C ILE A 284 -28.92 0.62 -8.30
N GLN A 285 -28.48 1.60 -9.08
CA GLN A 285 -28.81 1.77 -10.51
C GLN A 285 -27.54 1.91 -11.35
N GLY A 286 -27.68 1.77 -12.66
CA GLY A 286 -26.58 1.94 -13.62
C GLY A 286 -26.13 0.61 -14.20
N TYR A 287 -24.82 0.43 -14.28
CA TYR A 287 -24.19 -0.75 -14.86
C TYR A 287 -22.78 -0.96 -14.30
N ILE A 288 -22.40 -2.20 -13.98
CA ILE A 288 -21.05 -2.55 -13.52
C ILE A 288 -20.57 -3.82 -14.24
N ASP A 289 -19.54 -3.69 -15.07
CA ASP A 289 -18.75 -4.82 -15.58
C ASP A 289 -17.60 -5.09 -14.62
N GLY A 290 -17.87 -5.87 -13.59
CA GLY A 290 -16.89 -6.33 -12.63
C GLY A 290 -17.52 -6.74 -11.31
N ILE A 291 -17.07 -6.18 -10.19
CA ILE A 291 -17.59 -6.54 -8.85
C ILE A 291 -17.86 -5.33 -7.97
N LEU A 292 -18.88 -5.46 -7.12
CA LEU A 292 -19.26 -4.49 -6.10
C LEU A 292 -19.12 -5.13 -4.72
N VAL A 293 -18.27 -4.53 -3.88
CA VAL A 293 -18.11 -4.94 -2.48
C VAL A 293 -18.41 -3.76 -1.56
N ALA A 294 -19.29 -3.94 -0.59
CA ALA A 294 -19.63 -2.89 0.36
C ALA A 294 -19.95 -3.38 1.78
N GLY A 295 -20.02 -2.45 2.72
CA GLY A 295 -20.22 -2.73 4.14
C GLY A 295 -18.91 -3.02 4.88
N PHE A 296 -17.86 -2.25 4.56
CA PHE A 296 -16.52 -2.49 5.12
C PHE A 296 -16.33 -1.99 6.56
N GLU A 297 -17.11 -0.99 7.03
CA GLU A 297 -17.03 -0.49 8.41
C GLU A 297 -18.13 -1.04 9.33
N GLY A 298 -19.04 -1.86 8.82
CA GLY A 298 -20.14 -2.41 9.58
C GLY A 298 -21.27 -2.97 8.73
N PRO A 299 -22.43 -3.24 9.34
CA PRO A 299 -23.65 -3.50 8.58
C PRO A 299 -23.95 -2.31 7.67
N ASN A 300 -24.37 -2.58 6.43
CA ASN A 300 -24.78 -1.54 5.50
C ASN A 300 -25.85 -0.64 6.15
N MET A 301 -25.79 0.67 5.88
CA MET A 301 -26.70 1.64 6.46
C MET A 301 -28.19 1.33 6.22
N TYR A 302 -28.50 0.62 5.12
CA TYR A 302 -29.83 0.07 4.83
C TYR A 302 -29.84 -1.44 4.99
N SER A 303 -30.90 -1.96 5.62
CA SER A 303 -31.08 -3.40 5.82
C SER A 303 -31.39 -4.14 4.52
N THR A 304 -32.01 -3.47 3.55
CA THR A 304 -32.32 -4.03 2.24
C THR A 304 -31.74 -3.10 1.19
N VAL A 305 -31.09 -3.69 0.19
CA VAL A 305 -30.55 -2.98 -0.98
C VAL A 305 -31.21 -3.55 -2.22
N ASP A 306 -31.92 -2.69 -2.95
CA ASP A 306 -32.63 -3.01 -4.19
C ASP A 306 -31.68 -2.81 -5.39
N PHE A 307 -31.43 -3.86 -6.16
CA PHE A 307 -30.66 -3.80 -7.39
C PHE A 307 -31.59 -3.61 -8.57
N ARG A 308 -31.48 -2.44 -9.22
CA ARG A 308 -32.14 -2.09 -10.49
C ARG A 308 -31.09 -1.77 -11.56
N THR A 309 -29.99 -2.49 -11.49
CA THR A 309 -28.77 -2.33 -12.27
C THR A 309 -28.30 -3.71 -12.71
N ASP A 310 -27.49 -3.75 -13.75
CA ASP A 310 -26.78 -4.96 -14.12
C ASP A 310 -25.38 -4.92 -13.48
N VAL A 311 -24.99 -5.99 -12.79
CA VAL A 311 -23.63 -6.21 -12.28
C VAL A 311 -23.16 -7.54 -12.85
N ASN A 312 -22.25 -7.48 -13.81
CA ASN A 312 -21.75 -8.62 -14.55
C ASN A 312 -20.30 -8.89 -14.18
N TYR A 313 -20.00 -10.10 -13.72
CA TYR A 313 -18.62 -10.47 -13.47
C TYR A 313 -17.83 -10.51 -14.78
N HIS A 314 -16.87 -9.60 -14.89
CA HIS A 314 -16.01 -9.48 -16.06
C HIS A 314 -14.55 -9.64 -15.63
N SER A 315 -14.06 -10.89 -15.69
CA SER A 315 -12.78 -11.27 -15.08
C SER A 315 -11.58 -10.43 -15.54
N CYS A 316 -11.59 -9.96 -16.80
CA CYS A 316 -10.56 -9.09 -17.35
C CYS A 316 -10.45 -7.75 -16.62
N GLU A 317 -11.59 -7.10 -16.37
CA GLU A 317 -11.63 -5.79 -15.71
C GLU A 317 -11.33 -5.97 -14.23
N VAL A 318 -11.91 -7.02 -13.62
CA VAL A 318 -11.69 -7.30 -12.20
C VAL A 318 -10.24 -7.63 -11.94
N TYR A 319 -9.59 -8.47 -12.74
CA TYR A 319 -8.16 -8.76 -12.55
C TYR A 319 -7.27 -7.55 -12.82
N GLY A 320 -7.58 -6.73 -13.83
CA GLY A 320 -6.87 -5.49 -14.10
C GLY A 320 -6.95 -4.52 -12.92
N ALA A 321 -8.17 -4.29 -12.40
CA ALA A 321 -8.41 -3.44 -11.24
C ALA A 321 -7.80 -4.03 -9.95
N ASN A 322 -7.88 -5.35 -9.75
CA ASN A 322 -7.30 -6.02 -8.57
C ASN A 322 -5.76 -5.93 -8.57
N GLU A 323 -5.12 -5.97 -9.75
CA GLU A 323 -3.67 -5.72 -9.84
C GLU A 323 -3.27 -4.30 -9.43
N SER A 324 -4.15 -3.32 -9.67
CA SER A 324 -3.98 -1.96 -9.17
C SER A 324 -4.18 -1.82 -7.65
N LEU A 325 -4.67 -2.85 -6.96
CA LEU A 325 -4.73 -2.92 -5.49
C LEU A 325 -3.51 -3.64 -4.89
N SER A 326 -2.59 -4.15 -5.72
CA SER A 326 -1.49 -4.98 -5.23
C SER A 326 -0.60 -4.23 -4.24
N TYR A 327 -0.11 -4.92 -3.21
CA TYR A 327 0.68 -4.29 -2.15
C TYR A 327 1.84 -5.18 -1.69
N LEU A 328 2.81 -4.56 -1.02
CA LEU A 328 3.91 -5.25 -0.38
C LEU A 328 3.64 -5.47 1.10
N GLU A 329 3.98 -6.64 1.59
CA GLU A 329 3.95 -6.99 3.00
C GLU A 329 5.33 -7.46 3.44
N LEU A 330 5.91 -6.78 4.44
CA LEU A 330 7.23 -7.15 4.95
C LEU A 330 7.15 -8.46 5.74
N LEU A 331 8.00 -9.43 5.40
CA LEU A 331 8.07 -10.67 6.15
C LEU A 331 8.60 -10.41 7.56
N PRO A 332 7.93 -10.95 8.61
CA PRO A 332 8.30 -10.67 9.98
C PRO A 332 9.72 -11.17 10.28
N ASN A 333 10.47 -10.40 11.07
CA ASN A 333 11.86 -10.70 11.47
C ASN A 333 12.86 -10.84 10.32
N THR A 334 12.57 -10.25 9.16
CA THR A 334 13.50 -10.26 8.01
C THR A 334 14.23 -8.95 7.79
N VAL A 335 14.02 -7.94 8.63
CA VAL A 335 14.72 -6.65 8.52
C VAL A 335 16.11 -6.74 9.15
N PHE A 336 17.15 -6.41 8.39
CA PHE A 336 18.53 -6.41 8.84
C PHE A 336 19.32 -5.24 8.25
N GLU A 337 20.38 -4.84 8.93
CA GLU A 337 21.35 -3.88 8.39
C GLU A 337 22.21 -4.55 7.32
N VAL A 338 22.42 -3.85 6.21
CA VAL A 338 23.21 -4.32 5.06
C VAL A 338 24.54 -3.59 5.09
N ASN A 339 25.63 -4.37 5.18
CA ASN A 339 27.00 -3.86 5.08
C ASN A 339 27.43 -3.71 3.61
#